data_AF-A0A952B6Q7-F1
#
_entry.id   AF-A0A952B6Q7-F1
#
_cell.length_a   1.000
_cell.length_b   1.000
_cell.length_c   1.000
_cell.angle_alpha   90.00
_cell.angle_beta   90.00
_cell.angle_gamma   90.00
#
_symmetry.space_group_name_H-M   'P 1'
#
loop_
_entity.id
_entity.type
_entity.pdbx_description
1 polymer ?
#
loop_
_entity_poly.entity_id
_entity_poly.type
_entity_poly.pdbx_seq_one_letter_code
_entity_poly.pdbx_strand_id
1 'polypeptide(L)'
;MDVPREYIKQIKQIIRDMSCRKDFKCYTSNFEYICKAKDLGMENFLECHEKEPKSCDFSFPFGKGFFCKCPLRYFVAKNLE
;
A
#
# COMPACT_ATOMS: atom_id res chain seq x y z
N MET A 1 11.37 10.20 -0.62
CA MET A 1 10.68 10.25 0.68
C MET A 1 11.69 9.83 1.72
N ASP A 2 12.00 10.68 2.69
CA ASP A 2 12.94 10.32 3.76
C ASP A 2 12.18 9.50 4.80
N VAL A 3 12.55 8.23 5.00
CA VAL A 3 11.82 7.29 5.86
C VAL A 3 12.57 7.19 7.18
N PRO A 4 11.99 7.62 8.32
CA PRO A 4 12.59 7.45 9.64
C PRO A 4 13.10 6.02 9.88
N ARG A 5 14.30 5.90 10.48
CA ARG A 5 14.96 4.60 10.71
C ARG A 5 14.10 3.62 11.50
N GLU A 6 13.24 4.11 12.39
CA GLU A 6 12.30 3.31 13.16
C GLU A 6 11.24 2.61 12.29
N TYR A 7 10.80 3.27 11.22
CA TYR A 7 9.82 2.74 10.28
C TYR A 7 10.41 1.74 9.29
N ILE A 8 11.72 1.80 9.01
CA ILE A 8 12.40 0.83 8.13
C ILE A 8 12.21 -0.61 8.64
N LYS A 9 12.33 -0.83 9.95
CA LYS A 9 12.16 -2.18 10.53
C LYS A 9 10.73 -2.68 10.37
N GLN A 10 9.75 -1.80 10.59
CA GLN A 10 8.33 -2.13 10.46
C GLN A 10 7.94 -2.41 9.02
N ILE A 11 8.39 -1.56 8.07
CA ILE A 11 8.20 -1.76 6.64
C ILE A 11 8.77 -3.11 6.18
N LYS A 12 10.01 -3.44 6.59
CA LYS A 12 10.62 -4.73 6.26
C LYS A 12 9.82 -5.92 6.78
N GLN A 13 9.26 -5.81 7.99
CA GLN A 13 8.42 -6.87 8.56
C GLN A 13 7.11 -7.01 7.78
N ILE A 14 6.43 -5.90 7.49
CA ILE A 14 5.21 -5.90 6.67
C ILE A 14 5.47 -6.56 5.31
N ILE A 15 6.56 -6.19 4.63
CA ILE A 15 6.92 -6.78 3.33
C ILE A 15 7.18 -8.28 3.43
N ARG A 16 7.85 -8.73 4.49
CA ARG A 16 8.15 -10.15 4.73
C ARG A 16 6.87 -10.97 4.94
N ASP A 17 5.90 -10.44 5.65
CA ASP A 17 4.66 -11.14 5.99
C ASP A 17 3.61 -11.01 4.87
N MET A 18 3.78 -10.05 3.97
CA MET A 18 2.92 -9.87 2.81
C MET A 18 3.21 -10.91 1.72
N SER A 19 2.15 -11.60 1.31
CA SER A 19 2.15 -12.35 0.04
C SER A 19 1.75 -11.42 -1.11
N CYS A 20 2.58 -10.41 -1.40
CA CYS A 20 2.43 -9.58 -2.59
C CYS A 20 3.04 -10.34 -3.77
N ARG A 21 2.30 -10.49 -4.89
CA ARG A 21 2.92 -11.07 -6.09
C ARG A 21 4.11 -10.20 -6.52
N LYS A 22 5.22 -10.86 -6.87
CA LYS A 22 6.52 -10.20 -7.13
C LYS A 22 6.53 -9.33 -8.39
N ASP A 23 5.47 -9.37 -9.18
CA ASP A 23 5.26 -8.59 -10.41
C ASP A 23 4.62 -7.22 -10.16
N PHE A 24 4.17 -6.93 -8.94
CA PHE A 24 3.58 -5.62 -8.64
C PHE A 24 4.61 -4.50 -8.64
N LYS A 25 4.26 -3.38 -9.29
CA LYS A 25 5.09 -2.16 -9.40
C LYS A 25 5.68 -1.69 -8.06
N CYS A 26 4.88 -1.74 -7.00
CA CYS A 26 5.29 -1.40 -5.65
C CYS A 26 6.47 -2.28 -5.16
N TYR A 27 6.43 -3.58 -5.46
CA TYR A 27 7.47 -4.54 -5.08
C TYR A 27 8.68 -4.49 -6.03
N THR A 28 8.45 -4.43 -7.34
CA THR A 28 9.53 -4.40 -8.34
C THR A 28 10.37 -3.13 -8.30
N SER A 29 9.80 -2.02 -7.81
CA SER A 29 10.53 -0.79 -7.53
C SER A 29 11.26 -0.78 -6.18
N ASN A 30 11.32 -1.91 -5.46
CA ASN A 30 11.82 -1.96 -4.09
C ASN A 30 11.18 -0.88 -3.19
N PHE A 31 9.89 -0.62 -3.41
CA PHE A 31 9.08 0.37 -2.68
C PHE A 31 9.51 1.84 -2.88
N GLU A 32 10.32 2.14 -3.89
CA GLU A 32 10.59 3.52 -4.31
C GLU A 32 9.34 4.17 -4.93
N TYR A 33 8.50 3.36 -5.59
CA TYR A 33 7.23 3.80 -6.15
C TYR A 33 6.06 3.12 -5.46
N ILE A 34 5.49 3.82 -4.49
CA ILE A 34 4.29 3.36 -3.80
C ILE A 34 3.07 3.77 -4.62
N CYS A 35 2.27 2.77 -4.94
CA CYS A 35 1.05 2.89 -5.71
C CYS A 35 0.05 3.78 -4.97
N LYS A 36 -0.66 4.66 -5.69
CA LYS A 36 -1.42 5.75 -5.07
C LYS A 36 -2.60 5.21 -4.27
N ALA A 37 -2.72 5.68 -3.03
CA ALA A 37 -3.86 5.43 -2.17
C ALA A 37 -4.09 6.66 -1.28
N LYS A 38 -5.32 6.86 -0.81
CA LYS A 38 -5.71 7.96 0.04
C LYS A 38 -6.36 7.43 1.31
N ASP A 39 -5.91 7.94 2.46
CA ASP A 39 -6.58 7.68 3.73
C ASP A 39 -7.89 8.47 3.83
N LEU A 40 -8.98 7.78 4.14
CA LEU A 40 -10.30 8.36 4.35
C LEU A 40 -10.72 8.34 5.82
N GLY A 41 -9.79 8.09 6.74
CA GLY A 41 -10.09 7.95 8.18
C GLY A 41 -10.70 6.61 8.55
N MET A 42 -10.67 5.63 7.64
CA MET A 42 -11.16 4.27 7.90
C MET A 42 -10.06 3.42 8.55
N GLU A 43 -10.46 2.50 9.42
CA GLU A 43 -9.54 1.49 9.94
C GLU A 43 -9.24 0.45 8.85
N ASN A 44 -7.96 0.22 8.59
CA ASN A 44 -7.43 -0.84 7.71
C ASN A 44 -7.76 -0.73 6.21
N PHE A 45 -8.42 0.33 5.76
CA PHE A 45 -8.75 0.54 4.35
C PHE A 45 -8.32 1.91 3.85
N LEU A 46 -7.81 1.94 2.63
CA LEU A 46 -7.53 3.17 1.90
C LEU A 46 -8.34 3.19 0.60
N GLU A 47 -8.67 4.38 0.13
CA GLU A 47 -9.16 4.56 -1.24
C GLU A 47 -8.01 4.31 -2.21
N CYS A 48 -8.19 3.42 -3.19
CA CYS A 48 -7.17 3.07 -4.17
C CYS A 48 -7.27 4.00 -5.39
N HIS A 49 -6.18 4.71 -5.69
CA HIS A 49 -6.08 5.67 -6.81
C HIS A 49 -5.11 5.17 -7.90
N GLU A 50 -4.84 3.86 -7.92
CA GLU A 50 -4.00 3.25 -8.96
C GLU A 50 -4.79 3.13 -10.27
N LYS A 51 -4.12 3.29 -11.41
CA LYS A 51 -4.77 3.27 -12.73
C LYS A 51 -5.43 1.93 -13.05
N GLU A 52 -4.78 0.84 -12.64
CA GLU A 52 -5.22 -0.54 -12.85
C GLU A 52 -5.43 -1.25 -11.50
N PRO A 53 -6.43 -0.85 -10.70
CA PRO A 53 -6.57 -1.33 -9.33
C PRO A 53 -6.79 -2.85 -9.31
N LYS A 54 -7.60 -3.38 -10.24
CA LYS A 54 -7.91 -4.82 -10.39
C LYS A 54 -6.69 -5.73 -10.54
N SER A 55 -5.54 -5.20 -10.94
CA SER A 55 -4.31 -5.98 -10.99
C SER A 55 -3.85 -6.39 -9.59
N CYS A 56 -4.12 -5.58 -8.56
CA CYS A 56 -3.62 -5.74 -7.20
C CYS A 56 -4.52 -6.63 -6.33
N ASP A 57 -3.94 -7.67 -5.73
CA ASP A 57 -4.65 -8.63 -4.85
C ASP A 57 -5.17 -8.02 -3.54
N PHE A 58 -4.62 -6.86 -3.17
CA PHE A 58 -5.07 -6.11 -2.01
C PHE A 58 -6.19 -5.13 -2.35
N SER A 59 -6.50 -4.93 -3.64
CA SER A 59 -7.58 -4.05 -4.06
C SER A 59 -8.91 -4.80 -4.12
N PHE A 60 -10.00 -4.07 -3.92
CA PHE A 60 -11.34 -4.58 -4.12
C PHE A 60 -12.29 -3.46 -4.54
N PRO A 61 -13.31 -3.76 -5.38
CA PRO A 61 -14.31 -2.78 -5.75
C PRO A 61 -15.29 -2.55 -4.59
N PHE A 62 -15.69 -1.29 -4.36
CA PHE A 62 -16.75 -0.95 -3.43
C PHE A 62 -17.46 0.34 -3.89
N GLY A 63 -18.79 0.27 -4.01
CA GLY A 63 -19.59 1.38 -4.55
C GLY A 63 -19.13 1.77 -5.96
N LYS A 64 -18.74 3.04 -6.13
CA LYS A 64 -18.27 3.60 -7.41
C LYS A 64 -16.73 3.62 -7.55
N GLY A 65 -15.99 3.10 -6.57
CA GLY A 65 -14.53 3.20 -6.50
C GLY A 65 -13.85 1.88 -6.15
N PHE A 66 -12.53 1.98 -5.94
CA PHE A 66 -11.71 0.88 -5.46
C PHE A 66 -11.10 1.25 -4.12
N PHE A 67 -11.01 0.25 -3.24
CA PHE A 67 -10.32 0.35 -1.97
C PHE A 67 -9.16 -0.64 -1.96
N CYS A 68 -8.22 -0.47 -1.05
CA CYS A 68 -7.22 -1.48 -0.79
C CYS A 68 -6.95 -1.69 0.69
N LYS A 69 -6.65 -2.94 1.02
CA LYS A 69 -6.23 -3.42 2.35
C LYS A 69 -4.74 -3.73 2.40
N CYS A 70 -3.94 -3.05 1.55
CA CYS A 70 -2.50 -3.30 1.48
C CYS A 70 -1.85 -2.78 2.77
N PRO A 71 -1.30 -3.65 3.63
CA PRO A 71 -0.80 -3.20 4.94
C PRO A 71 0.39 -2.25 4.79
N LEU A 72 1.18 -2.39 3.71
CA LEU A 72 2.24 -1.43 3.41
C LEU A 72 1.70 -0.05 3.04
N ARG A 73 0.69 0.03 2.14
CA ARG A 73 0.10 1.33 1.76
C ARG A 73 -0.57 1.99 2.96
N TYR A 74 -1.28 1.20 3.78
CA TYR A 74 -1.88 1.66 5.02
C TYR A 74 -0.84 2.25 5.97
N PHE A 75 0.25 1.52 6.20
CA PHE A 75 1.34 1.98 7.05
C PHE A 75 1.95 3.29 6.55
N VAL A 76 2.23 3.38 5.25
CA VAL A 76 2.81 4.58 4.63
C VAL A 76 1.86 5.77 4.77
N ALA A 77 0.59 5.61 4.39
CA ALA A 77 -0.40 6.69 4.46
C ALA A 77 -0.62 7.21 5.89
N LYS A 78 -0.47 6.35 6.91
CA LYS A 78 -0.68 6.73 8.31
C LYS A 78 0.55 7.36 8.99
N ASN A 79 1.76 7.02 8.54
CA ASN A 79 2.99 7.31 9.30
C ASN A 79 4.04 8.12 8.52
N LEU A 80 3.90 8.26 7.19
CA LEU A 80 4.93 8.82 6.31
C LEU A 80 4.41 9.98 5.42
N GLU A 81 3.20 10.50 5.69
CA GLU A 81 2.65 11.70 5.03
C GLU A 81 3.09 13.00 5.71
#